data_AF-A0A2N0NPA3-F1
#
_entry.id   AF-A0A2N0NPA3-F1
#
_cell.length_a   1.000
_cell.length_b   1.000
_cell.length_c   1.000
_cell.angle_alpha   90.00
_cell.angle_beta   90.00
_cell.angle_gamma   90.00
#
_symmetry.space_group_name_H-M   'P 1'
#
loop_
_entity.id
_entity.type
_entity.pdbx_description
1 polymer ?
#
loop_
_entity_poly.entity_id
_entity_poly.type
_entity_poly.pdbx_seq_one_letter_code
_entity_poly.pdbx_strand_id
1 'polypeptide(L)' 'VLEKISPEKFSAIITDAESAMMAAKRQVAEKYPHILPMRCIAHHIQLILSDICNYPWAKKVLSDCQKIISFFKNS' A
#
# COMPACT_ATOMS: atom_id res chain seq x y z
N VAL A 1 -8.28 -18.73 -8.22
CA VAL A 1 -7.53 -19.37 -7.11
C VAL A 1 -8.44 -19.78 -5.97
N LEU A 2 -9.25 -18.87 -5.40
CA LEU A 2 -10.22 -19.17 -4.35
C LEU A 2 -11.10 -20.39 -4.67
N GLU A 3 -11.78 -20.38 -5.82
CA GLU A 3 -12.66 -21.49 -6.24
C GLU A 3 -11.89 -22.80 -6.52
N LYS A 4 -10.66 -22.69 -7.02
CA LYS A 4 -9.81 -23.87 -7.32
C LYS A 4 -9.34 -24.58 -6.03
N ILE A 5 -9.09 -23.84 -4.96
CA ILE A 5 -8.51 -24.36 -3.70
C ILE A 5 -9.60 -24.63 -2.63
N SER A 6 -10.79 -24.07 -2.83
CA SER A 6 -11.90 -23.88 -1.89
C SER A 6 -11.77 -22.59 -1.05
N PRO A 7 -12.79 -21.69 -1.07
CA PRO A 7 -12.83 -20.47 -0.27
C PRO A 7 -12.72 -20.70 1.24
N GLU A 8 -13.16 -21.86 1.74
CA GLU A 8 -13.13 -22.20 3.17
C GLU A 8 -11.71 -22.36 3.74
N LYS A 9 -10.71 -22.50 2.87
CA LYS A 9 -9.30 -22.59 3.28
C LYS A 9 -8.63 -21.23 3.44
N PHE A 10 -9.36 -20.15 3.20
CA PHE A 10 -8.85 -18.78 3.29
C PHE A 10 -9.54 -18.06 4.43
N SER A 11 -8.76 -17.36 5.26
CA SER A 11 -9.29 -16.57 6.38
C SER A 11 -9.28 -15.07 6.09
N ALA A 12 -8.44 -14.61 5.15
CA ALA A 12 -8.34 -13.20 4.83
C ALA A 12 -7.74 -12.96 3.44
N ILE A 13 -8.02 -11.77 2.92
CA ILE A 13 -7.40 -11.21 1.71
C ILE A 13 -6.75 -9.87 2.06
N ILE A 14 -5.46 -9.73 1.75
CA ILE A 14 -4.68 -8.52 2.04
C ILE A 14 -4.30 -7.90 0.70
N THR A 15 -4.79 -6.69 0.43
CA THR A 15 -4.45 -5.92 -0.78
C THR A 15 -4.06 -4.49 -0.41
N ASP A 16 -3.41 -3.80 -1.34
CA ASP A 16 -3.14 -2.36 -1.20
C ASP A 16 -4.46 -1.54 -1.21
N ALA A 17 -4.32 -0.21 -1.14
CA ALA A 17 -5.45 0.71 -1.10
C ALA A 17 -5.82 1.26 -2.50
N GLU A 18 -5.29 0.70 -3.58
CA GLU A 18 -5.66 1.10 -4.93
C GLU A 18 -7.15 0.78 -5.17
N SER A 19 -7.83 1.63 -5.95
CA SER A 19 -9.28 1.59 -6.14
C SER A 19 -9.83 0.24 -6.64
N ALA A 20 -9.17 -0.38 -7.62
CA ALA A 20 -9.55 -1.69 -8.12
C ALA A 20 -9.28 -2.78 -7.08
N MET A 21 -8.18 -2.68 -6.33
CA MET A 21 -7.88 -3.63 -5.25
C MET A 21 -8.85 -3.51 -4.06
N MET A 22 -9.33 -2.31 -3.77
CA MET A 22 -10.38 -2.05 -2.79
C MET A 22 -11.72 -2.65 -3.24
N ALA A 23 -12.07 -2.50 -4.53
CA ALA A 23 -13.27 -3.12 -5.10
C ALA A 23 -13.17 -4.65 -5.08
N ALA A 24 -12.02 -5.21 -5.47
CA ALA A 24 -11.80 -6.66 -5.49
C ALA A 24 -11.96 -7.28 -4.10
N LYS A 25 -11.35 -6.70 -3.04
CA LYS A 25 -11.51 -7.26 -1.69
C LYS A 25 -12.93 -7.09 -1.13
N ARG A 26 -13.67 -6.05 -1.53
CA ARG A 26 -15.10 -5.91 -1.19
C ARG A 26 -15.92 -7.01 -1.83
N GLN A 27 -15.74 -7.26 -3.13
CA GLN A 27 -16.42 -8.35 -3.83
C GLN A 27 -16.12 -9.73 -3.20
N VAL A 28 -14.87 -9.95 -2.77
CA VAL A 28 -14.50 -11.19 -2.07
C VAL A 28 -15.19 -11.29 -0.71
N ALA A 29 -15.22 -10.22 0.08
CA ALA A 29 -15.87 -10.22 1.38
C ALA A 29 -17.41 -10.35 1.29
N GLU A 30 -18.02 -9.80 0.24
CA GLU A 30 -19.45 -9.96 -0.04
C GLU A 30 -19.78 -11.40 -0.46
N LYS A 31 -18.95 -12.02 -1.30
CA LYS A 31 -19.14 -13.40 -1.77
C LYS A 31 -18.79 -14.44 -0.69
N TYR A 32 -17.82 -14.16 0.16
CA TYR A 32 -17.26 -15.06 1.17
C TYR A 32 -17.08 -14.33 2.51
N PRO A 33 -18.14 -14.19 3.33
CA PRO A 33 -18.11 -13.36 4.55
C PRO A 33 -17.08 -13.77 5.61
N HIS A 34 -16.60 -15.02 5.58
CA HIS A 34 -15.54 -15.50 6.47
C HIS A 34 -14.14 -15.06 6.05
N ILE A 35 -13.96 -14.60 4.82
CA ILE A 35 -12.69 -14.08 4.31
C ILE A 35 -12.60 -12.59 4.65
N LEU A 36 -11.79 -12.27 5.66
CA LEU A 36 -11.64 -10.91 6.13
C LEU A 36 -10.91 -10.01 5.11
N PRO A 37 -11.51 -8.89 4.68
CA PRO A 37 -10.83 -7.92 3.84
C PRO A 37 -9.89 -7.06 4.69
N MET A 38 -8.58 -7.24 4.52
CA MET A 38 -7.54 -6.50 5.25
C MET A 38 -6.78 -5.55 4.33
N ARG A 39 -6.19 -4.50 4.92
CA ARG A 39 -5.33 -3.56 4.22
C ARG A 39 -3.87 -3.97 4.35
N CYS A 40 -3.06 -3.72 3.33
CA CYS A 40 -1.63 -3.98 3.37
C CYS A 40 -0.93 -3.07 4.38
N ILE A 41 -0.25 -3.67 5.38
CA ILE A 41 0.50 -2.94 6.41
C ILE A 41 1.67 -2.16 5.80
N ALA A 42 2.38 -2.75 4.83
CA ALA A 42 3.50 -2.07 4.16
C ALA A 42 3.02 -0.80 3.45
N HIS A 43 1.88 -0.86 2.75
CA HIS A 43 1.29 0.31 2.11
C HIS A 43 0.85 1.35 3.15
N HIS A 44 0.31 0.93 4.29
CA HIS A 44 -0.03 1.85 5.38
C HIS A 44 1.19 2.58 5.95
N ILE A 45 2.29 1.87 6.19
CA ILE A 45 3.54 2.47 6.65
C ILE A 45 4.06 3.46 5.61
N GLN A 46 4.00 3.11 4.31
CA GLN A 46 4.37 4.02 3.23
C GLN A 46 3.56 5.32 3.24
N LEU A 47 2.24 5.25 3.47
CA LEU A 47 1.40 6.44 3.58
C LEU A 47 1.81 7.33 4.76
N ILE A 48 2.02 6.73 5.94
CA ILE A 48 2.48 7.45 7.14
C ILE A 48 3.83 8.14 6.86
N LEU A 49 4.78 7.42 6.26
CA LEU A 49 6.08 7.97 5.90
C LEU A 49 5.95 9.09 4.85
N SER A 50 5.05 8.94 3.88
CA SER A 50 4.81 9.98 2.87
C SER A 50 4.28 11.26 3.50
N ASP A 51 3.39 11.15 4.49
CA ASP A 51 2.85 12.30 5.21
C ASP A 51 3.95 13.01 6.02
N ILE A 52 4.80 12.24 6.71
CA ILE A 52 5.97 12.77 7.41
C ILE A 52 6.89 13.50 6.42
N CYS A 53 7.20 12.89 5.28
CA CYS A 53 8.05 13.45 4.24
C CYS A 53 7.46 14.73 3.60
N ASN A 54 6.14 14.89 3.62
CA ASN A 54 5.46 16.08 3.11
C ASN A 54 5.48 17.26 4.10
N TYR A 55 5.83 17.03 5.37
CA TYR A 55 5.95 18.10 6.35
C TYR A 55 7.08 19.08 5.98
N PRO A 56 6.93 20.41 6.21
CA PRO A 56 7.89 21.41 5.74
C PRO A 56 9.36 21.12 6.07
N TRP A 57 9.68 20.68 7.30
CA TRP A 57 11.07 20.36 7.68
C TRP A 57 11.61 19.16 6.88
N ALA A 58 10.81 18.10 6.72
CA ALA A 58 11.22 16.88 6.04
C ALA A 58 11.39 17.12 4.54
N LYS A 59 10.45 17.87 3.94
CA LYS A 59 10.50 18.27 2.54
C LYS A 59 11.76 19.11 2.24
N LYS A 60 12.17 19.98 3.17
CA LYS A 60 13.43 20.74 3.05
C LYS A 60 14.64 19.81 3.04
N VAL A 61 14.74 18.88 4.00
CA VAL A 61 15.84 17.90 4.08
C VAL A 61 15.91 17.08 2.79
N LEU A 62 14.78 16.54 2.33
CA LEU A 62 14.71 15.75 1.10
C LEU A 62 15.13 16.56 -0.13
N SER A 63 14.73 17.83 -0.23
CA SER A 63 15.14 18.72 -1.32
C SER A 63 16.65 18.98 -1.32
N ASP A 64 17.24 19.20 -0.15
CA ASP A 64 18.69 19.40 -0.02
C ASP A 64 19.46 18.11 -0.41
N CYS A 65 18.98 16.93 -0.01
CA CYS A 65 19.53 15.65 -0.48
C CYS A 65 19.39 15.46 -2.00
N GLN A 66 18.24 15.83 -2.59
CA GLN A 66 18.02 15.73 -4.03
C GLN A 66 19.01 16.57 -4.83
N LYS A 67 19.40 17.76 -4.36
CA LYS A 67 20.44 18.58 -5.02
C LYS A 67 21.77 17.85 -5.11
N ILE A 68 22.18 17.16 -4.04
CA ILE A 68 23.42 16.36 -4.01
C ILE A 68 23.31 15.21 -5.01
N ILE A 69 22.20 14.47 -4.99
CA ILE A 69 21.96 13.36 -5.95
C ILE A 69 22.01 13.87 -7.39
N SER A 70 21.36 15.00 -7.68
CA SER A 70 21.36 15.62 -9.01
C SER A 70 22.75 16.06 -9.46
N PHE A 71 23.59 16.58 -8.55
CA PHE A 71 24.98 16.92 -8.86
C PHE A 71 25.76 15.70 -9.36
N PHE A 72 25.71 14.59 -8.63
CA PHE A 72 26.41 13.36 -9.03
C PHE A 72 25.80 12.67 -10.25
N LYS A 73 24.48 12.77 -10.45
CA LYS A 73 23.82 12.17 -11.62
C LYS A 73 24.15 12.89 -12.93
N ASN A 74 24.41 14.19 -12.87
CA ASN A 74 24.71 15.03 -14.04
C ASN A 74 26.23 15.24 -14.25
N SER A 75 27.08 14.56 -13.46
CA SER A 75 28.53 14.49 -13.63
C SER A 75 28.90 13.23 -14.42
#